data_AF-A0A954ZRB5-F1
#
_entry.id   AF-A0A954ZRB5-F1
#
_cell.length_a   1.000
_cell.length_b   1.000
_cell.length_c   1.000
_cell.angle_alpha   90.00
_cell.angle_beta   90.00
_cell.angle_gamma   90.00
#
_symmetry.space_group_name_H-M   'P 1'
#
loop_
_entity.id
_entity.type
_entity.pdbx_description
1 polymer ?
#
loop_
_entity_poly.entity_id
_entity_poly.type
_entity_poly.pdbx_seq_one_letter_code
_entity_poly.pdbx_strand_id
1 'polypeptide(L)'
;MGKAGGIIVALVIAAIAIGLKFSNKSEESDHTRQQVSELLHTLPDYDQAGPWYEGLVDTHHEAAFSHHYDIGGRRRSASFDQMAYIHELLDLMAADADRQNQKERAEYIRELRKTVYIDPNG
;
A
#
# COMPACT_ATOMS: atom_id res chain seq x y z
N MET A 1 -13.63 -23.20 26.04
CA MET A 1 -12.19 -22.88 25.94
C MET A 1 -11.90 -22.61 24.47
N GLY A 2 -11.26 -21.46 24.20
CA GLY A 2 -11.38 -20.66 22.98
C GLY A 2 -11.10 -21.40 21.68
N LYS A 3 -11.98 -21.20 20.71
CA LYS A 3 -11.85 -21.67 19.33
C LYS A 3 -10.57 -21.06 18.75
N ALA A 4 -9.62 -21.90 18.35
CA ALA A 4 -8.55 -21.52 17.45
C ALA A 4 -9.20 -21.11 16.12
N GLY A 5 -9.48 -19.81 15.98
CA GLY A 5 -9.85 -19.20 14.71
C GLY A 5 -8.57 -19.04 13.90
N GLY A 6 -8.11 -20.14 13.31
CA GLY A 6 -7.04 -20.10 12.31
C GLY A 6 -7.56 -19.36 11.09
N ILE A 7 -7.28 -18.06 11.02
CA ILE A 7 -7.47 -17.29 9.79
C ILE A 7 -6.35 -17.73 8.87
N ILE A 8 -6.74 -18.53 7.88
CA ILE A 8 -5.90 -18.89 6.74
C ILE A 8 -5.67 -17.57 6.01
N VAL A 9 -4.57 -16.89 6.33
CA VAL A 9 -4.08 -15.75 5.54
C VAL A 9 -3.63 -16.36 4.23
N ALA A 10 -4.54 -16.39 3.25
CA ALA A 10 -4.21 -16.72 1.88
C ALA A 10 -3.11 -15.74 1.47
N LEU A 11 -1.95 -16.28 1.10
CA LEU A 11 -0.83 -15.53 0.56
C LEU A 11 -1.29 -14.83 -0.72
N VAL A 12 -1.71 -13.58 -0.59
CA VAL A 12 -1.99 -12.72 -1.74
C VAL A 12 -0.63 -12.18 -2.19
N ILE A 13 -0.11 -12.77 -3.25
CA ILE A 13 1.02 -12.23 -4.01
C ILE A 13 0.42 -11.25 -5.01
N ALA A 14 0.39 -9.97 -4.64
CA ALA A 14 0.03 -8.93 -5.57
C ALA A 14 1.30 -8.50 -6.32
N ALA A 15 1.42 -8.95 -7.58
CA ALA A 15 2.48 -8.52 -8.46
C ALA A 15 2.14 -7.11 -8.96
N ILE A 16 2.91 -6.13 -8.52
CA ILE A 16 2.77 -4.75 -8.97
C ILE A 16 3.69 -4.57 -10.17
N ALA A 17 3.12 -4.35 -11.36
CA ALA A 17 3.90 -4.15 -12.58
C ALA A 17 4.64 -2.80 -12.51
N ILE A 18 5.96 -2.83 -12.30
CA ILE A 18 6.84 -1.68 -12.53
C ILE A 18 7.13 -1.64 -14.03
N GLY A 19 6.80 -0.54 -14.71
CA GLY A 19 7.21 -0.41 -16.12
C GLY A 19 6.61 0.77 -16.89
N LEU A 20 5.61 1.46 -16.37
CA LEU A 20 5.07 2.63 -17.05
C LEU A 20 5.95 3.85 -16.75
N LYS A 21 6.67 4.34 -17.77
CA LYS A 21 7.27 5.67 -17.75
C LYS A 21 6.15 6.71 -17.69
N PHE A 22 5.69 7.03 -16.50
CA PHE A 22 4.71 8.10 -16.31
C PHE A 22 5.32 9.43 -16.74
N SER A 23 4.55 10.19 -17.51
CA SER A 23 5.05 11.44 -18.08
C SER A 23 4.98 12.60 -17.07
N ASN A 24 4.15 12.50 -16.03
CA ASN A 24 3.95 13.53 -15.00
C ASN A 24 3.64 12.93 -13.61
N LYS A 25 4.13 13.59 -12.54
CA LYS A 25 3.97 13.21 -11.11
C LYS A 25 2.55 12.82 -10.72
N SER A 26 1.54 13.55 -11.18
CA SER A 26 0.13 13.32 -10.81
C SER A 26 -0.38 11.96 -11.29
N GLU A 27 0.01 11.55 -12.50
CA GLU A 27 -0.42 10.27 -13.08
C GLU A 27 0.21 9.10 -12.33
N GLU A 28 1.49 9.22 -11.95
CA GLU A 28 2.17 8.22 -11.13
C GLU A 28 1.57 8.14 -9.71
N SER A 29 1.20 9.28 -9.12
CA SER A 29 0.51 9.35 -7.83
C SER A 29 -0.81 8.59 -7.86
N ASP A 30 -1.68 8.93 -8.83
CA ASP A 30 -3.01 8.34 -8.96
C ASP A 30 -2.94 6.85 -9.26
N HIS A 31 -2.05 6.43 -10.16
CA HIS A 31 -1.86 5.03 -10.50
C HIS A 31 -1.37 4.21 -9.30
N THR A 32 -0.39 4.74 -8.56
CA THR A 32 0.15 4.01 -7.41
C THR A 32 -0.84 4.00 -6.23
N ARG A 33 -1.68 5.03 -6.09
CA ARG A 33 -2.82 5.00 -5.17
C ARG A 33 -3.80 3.87 -5.52
N GLN A 34 -4.18 3.79 -6.80
CA GLN A 34 -5.09 2.73 -7.28
C GLN A 34 -4.52 1.33 -7.04
N GLN A 35 -3.22 1.14 -7.29
CA GLN A 35 -2.57 -0.15 -7.00
C GLN A 35 -2.68 -0.52 -5.52
N VAL A 36 -2.50 0.43 -4.61
CA VAL A 36 -2.66 0.16 -3.17
C VAL A 36 -4.11 -0.17 -2.83
N SER A 37 -5.10 0.52 -3.39
CA SER A 37 -6.51 0.15 -3.24
C SER A 37 -6.76 -1.29 -3.70
N GLU A 38 -6.21 -1.68 -4.86
CA GLU A 38 -6.29 -3.06 -5.36
C GLU A 38 -5.60 -4.07 -4.43
N LEU A 39 -4.50 -3.72 -3.76
CA LEU A 39 -3.89 -4.56 -2.72
C LEU A 39 -4.85 -4.74 -1.54
N LEU A 40 -5.50 -3.68 -1.10
CA LEU A 40 -6.37 -3.70 0.08
C LEU A 40 -7.64 -4.51 -0.17
N HIS A 41 -8.12 -4.59 -1.41
CA HIS A 41 -9.23 -5.46 -1.81
C HIS A 41 -8.99 -6.94 -1.48
N THR A 42 -7.74 -7.32 -1.26
CA THR A 42 -7.35 -8.70 -0.95
C THR A 42 -7.40 -9.01 0.54
N LEU A 43 -7.64 -7.99 1.39
CA LEU A 43 -7.77 -8.17 2.83
C LEU A 43 -9.05 -8.93 3.20
N PRO A 44 -9.01 -9.80 4.23
CA PRO A 44 -10.14 -10.68 4.58
C PRO A 44 -11.45 -9.96 4.92
N ASP A 45 -11.38 -8.74 5.44
CA ASP A 45 -12.54 -7.96 5.86
C ASP A 45 -12.83 -6.75 4.95
N TYR A 46 -12.22 -6.71 3.76
CA TYR A 46 -12.37 -5.56 2.85
C TYR A 46 -13.84 -5.28 2.49
N ASP A 47 -14.67 -6.30 2.27
CA ASP A 47 -16.10 -6.10 1.98
C ASP A 47 -16.85 -5.34 3.10
N GLN A 48 -16.34 -5.38 4.33
CA GLN A 48 -16.95 -4.74 5.50
C GLN A 48 -16.29 -3.40 5.84
N ALA A 49 -14.99 -3.29 5.63
CA ALA A 49 -14.16 -2.16 6.05
C ALA A 49 -13.50 -1.40 4.89
N GLY A 50 -13.85 -1.71 3.64
CA GLY A 50 -13.23 -1.14 2.43
C GLY A 50 -13.18 0.38 2.44
N PRO A 51 -14.32 1.08 2.66
CA PRO A 51 -14.32 2.55 2.77
C PRO A 51 -13.41 3.10 3.88
N TRP A 52 -13.20 2.34 4.96
CA TRP A 52 -12.28 2.73 6.03
C TRP A 52 -10.81 2.57 5.61
N TYR A 53 -10.47 1.46 4.93
CA TYR A 53 -9.14 1.27 4.36
C TYR A 53 -8.80 2.35 3.31
N GLU A 54 -9.72 2.65 2.40
CA GLU A 54 -9.55 3.73 1.41
C GLU A 54 -9.35 5.10 2.09
N GLY A 55 -10.06 5.37 3.19
CA GLY A 55 -9.85 6.59 3.98
C GLY A 55 -8.43 6.68 4.59
N LEU A 56 -7.86 5.55 5.01
CA LEU A 56 -6.46 5.51 5.49
C LEU A 56 -5.46 5.75 4.36
N VAL A 57 -5.71 5.19 3.17
CA VAL A 57 -4.90 5.46 1.97
C VAL A 57 -4.92 6.96 1.68
N ASP A 58 -6.09 7.56 1.59
CA ASP A 58 -6.24 8.99 1.28
C ASP A 58 -5.55 9.89 2.32
N THR A 59 -5.58 9.48 3.59
CA THR A 59 -4.95 10.23 4.69
C THR A 59 -3.43 10.26 4.57
N HIS A 60 -2.81 9.17 4.12
CA HIS A 60 -1.35 8.99 4.16
C HIS A 60 -0.67 9.04 2.79
N HIS A 61 -1.43 8.90 1.69
CA HIS A 61 -0.94 8.78 0.33
C HIS A 61 -0.03 9.93 -0.07
N GLU A 62 -0.51 11.18 0.01
CA GLU A 62 0.24 12.34 -0.49
C GLU A 62 1.59 12.51 0.21
N ALA A 63 1.63 12.29 1.53
CA ALA A 63 2.83 12.41 2.33
C ALA A 63 3.86 11.33 1.97
N ALA A 64 3.44 10.07 1.92
CA ALA A 64 4.32 8.94 1.56
C ALA A 64 4.78 9.05 0.10
N PHE A 65 3.88 9.40 -0.82
CA PHE A 65 4.21 9.54 -2.24
C PHE A 65 5.24 10.64 -2.46
N SER A 66 5.02 11.83 -1.88
CA SER A 66 5.97 12.93 -1.99
C SER A 66 7.31 12.66 -1.30
N HIS A 67 7.36 11.80 -0.29
CA HIS A 67 8.60 11.38 0.36
C HIS A 67 9.46 10.50 -0.56
N HIS A 68 8.83 9.63 -1.35
CA HIS A 68 9.51 8.67 -2.22
C HIS A 68 9.62 9.09 -3.70
N TYR A 69 9.01 10.22 -4.07
CA TYR A 69 9.10 10.79 -5.42
C TYR A 69 10.21 11.86 -5.50
N ASP A 70 11.26 11.60 -6.28
CA ASP A 70 12.27 12.60 -6.66
C ASP A 70 11.85 13.26 -7.98
N ILE A 71 11.62 14.58 -7.94
CA ILE A 71 11.25 15.39 -9.11
C ILE A 71 12.37 15.41 -10.17
N GLY A 72 13.61 15.07 -9.81
CA GLY A 72 14.74 15.19 -10.69
C GLY A 72 15.10 16.66 -10.97
N GLY A 73 16.15 16.89 -11.75
CA GLY A 73 16.63 18.24 -12.06
C GLY A 73 16.91 18.39 -13.55
N ARG A 74 17.46 19.54 -13.96
CA ARG A 74 17.72 19.87 -15.38
C ARG A 74 18.53 18.83 -16.17
N ARG A 75 19.27 17.94 -15.48
CA ARG A 75 20.07 16.84 -16.06
C ARG A 75 19.72 15.45 -15.52
N ARG A 76 18.73 15.33 -14.63
CA ARG A 76 18.34 14.06 -13.98
C ARG A 76 16.84 13.87 -14.13
N SER A 77 16.44 12.72 -14.66
CA SER A 77 15.02 12.34 -14.73
C SER A 77 14.42 12.20 -13.34
N ALA A 78 13.10 12.40 -13.24
CA ALA A 78 12.36 12.04 -12.05
C ALA A 78 12.48 10.53 -11.78
N SER A 79 12.45 10.14 -10.52
CA SER A 79 12.47 8.74 -10.10
C SER A 79 11.55 8.54 -8.91
N PHE A 80 10.89 7.39 -8.87
CA PHE A 80 9.97 7.04 -7.80
C PHE A 80 10.30 5.64 -7.27
N ASP A 81 10.51 5.53 -5.96
CA ASP A 81 10.68 4.22 -5.30
C ASP A 81 9.32 3.70 -4.85
N GLN A 82 8.67 3.00 -5.78
CA GLN A 82 7.33 2.47 -5.58
C GLN A 82 7.24 1.45 -4.44
N MET A 83 8.27 0.62 -4.25
CA MET A 83 8.27 -0.40 -3.20
C MET A 83 8.40 0.24 -1.83
N ALA A 84 9.33 1.18 -1.69
CA ALA A 84 9.50 1.92 -0.45
C ALA A 84 8.24 2.73 -0.10
N TYR A 85 7.62 3.37 -1.10
CA TYR A 85 6.33 4.06 -0.95
C TYR A 85 5.23 3.13 -0.42
N ILE A 86 5.01 1.96 -1.02
CA ILE A 86 3.92 1.06 -0.59
C ILE A 86 4.18 0.54 0.82
N HIS A 87 5.43 0.19 1.13
CA HIS A 87 5.79 -0.29 2.47
C HIS A 87 5.60 0.81 3.52
N GLU A 88 6.04 2.04 3.26
CA GLU A 88 5.81 3.18 4.16
C GLU A 88 4.32 3.45 4.34
N LEU A 89 3.54 3.44 3.26
CA LEU A 89 2.10 3.68 3.32
C LEU A 89 1.39 2.63 4.18
N LEU A 90 1.66 1.34 3.97
CA LEU A 90 1.09 0.27 4.78
C LEU A 90 1.53 0.36 6.25
N ASP A 91 2.77 0.76 6.52
CA ASP A 91 3.27 0.99 7.88
C ASP A 91 2.51 2.13 8.57
N LEU A 92 2.25 3.24 7.87
CA LEU A 92 1.46 4.37 8.37
C LEU A 92 0.00 3.97 8.64
N MET A 93 -0.62 3.23 7.71
CA MET A 93 -1.98 2.73 7.86
C MET A 93 -2.11 1.79 9.06
N ALA A 94 -1.18 0.84 9.24
CA ALA A 94 -1.18 -0.06 10.39
C ALA A 94 -0.98 0.69 11.72
N ALA A 95 -0.12 1.70 11.73
CA ALA A 95 0.08 2.54 12.91
C ALA A 95 -1.16 3.39 13.24
N ASP A 96 -1.89 3.89 12.24
CA ASP A 96 -3.14 4.61 12.45
C ASP A 96 -4.26 3.68 12.91
N ALA A 97 -4.37 2.48 12.32
CA ALA A 97 -5.28 1.43 12.77
C ALA A 97 -5.08 1.10 14.26
N ASP A 98 -3.84 0.94 14.71
CA ASP A 98 -3.52 0.71 16.13
C ASP A 98 -3.95 1.89 17.01
N ARG A 99 -3.71 3.13 16.57
CA ARG A 99 -4.15 4.34 17.29
C ARG A 99 -5.67 4.42 17.41
N GLN A 100 -6.40 3.88 16.44
CA GLN A 100 -7.85 3.77 16.44
C GLN A 100 -8.39 2.52 17.18
N ASN A 101 -7.54 1.75 17.86
CA ASN A 101 -7.87 0.45 18.50
C ASN A 101 -8.35 -0.65 17.54
N GLN A 102 -8.04 -0.53 16.24
CA GLN A 102 -8.38 -1.52 15.20
C GLN A 102 -7.27 -2.58 15.04
N LYS A 103 -6.94 -3.28 16.14
CA LYS A 103 -5.75 -4.16 16.23
C LYS A 103 -5.73 -5.27 15.18
N GLU A 104 -6.87 -5.91 14.95
CA GLU A 104 -7.01 -7.00 13.96
C GLU A 104 -6.73 -6.49 12.53
N ARG A 105 -7.24 -5.31 12.19
CA ARG A 105 -6.99 -4.68 10.88
C ARG A 105 -5.55 -4.21 10.73
N ALA A 106 -4.94 -3.73 11.81
CA ALA A 106 -3.52 -3.40 11.84
C ALA A 106 -2.65 -4.65 11.55
N GLU A 107 -3.03 -5.81 12.08
CA GLU A 107 -2.39 -7.09 11.78
C GLU A 107 -2.59 -7.50 10.32
N TYR A 108 -3.80 -7.37 9.76
CA TYR A 108 -4.04 -7.63 8.34
C TYR A 108 -3.16 -6.78 7.42
N ILE A 109 -3.07 -5.48 7.68
CA ILE A 109 -2.21 -4.56 6.92
C ILE A 109 -0.72 -4.96 7.02
N ARG A 110 -0.26 -5.35 8.22
CA ARG A 110 1.13 -5.79 8.44
C ARG A 110 1.46 -7.10 7.73
N GLU A 111 0.53 -8.05 7.71
CA GLU A 111 0.71 -9.29 6.96
C GLU A 111 0.77 -9.00 5.46
N LEU A 112 -0.13 -8.14 4.94
CA LEU A 112 -0.09 -7.70 3.54
C LEU A 112 1.26 -7.04 3.20
N ARG A 113 1.78 -6.14 4.05
CA ARG A 113 3.11 -5.54 3.88
C ARG A 113 4.23 -6.57 3.74
N LYS A 114 4.16 -7.70 4.42
CA LYS A 114 5.15 -8.78 4.32
C LYS A 114 5.04 -9.57 3.01
N THR A 115 3.85 -9.62 2.40
CA THR A 115 3.61 -10.35 1.15
C THR A 115 3.81 -9.50 -0.09
N VAL A 116 3.77 -8.16 0.03
CA VAL A 116 4.06 -7.24 -1.08
C VAL A 116 5.54 -7.30 -1.44
N TYR A 117 5.82 -7.96 -2.55
CA TYR A 117 7.10 -7.91 -3.26
C TYR A 117 6.85 -7.35 -4.65
N ILE A 118 7.67 -6.40 -5.07
CA ILE A 118 7.58 -5.84 -6.41
C ILE A 118 8.66 -6.48 -7.27
N ASP A 119 8.26 -7.18 -8.34
CA ASP A 119 9.20 -7.76 -9.29
C ASP A 119 9.87 -6.65 -10.10
N PRO A 120 11.19 -6.47 -10.01
CA PRO A 120 11.90 -5.44 -10.78
C PRO A 120 12.01 -5.77 -12.28
N ASN A 121 11.55 -6.94 -12.76
CA ASN A 121 11.73 -7.39 -14.15
C ASN A 121 10.43 -7.48 -14.99
N GLY A 122 9.43 -6.66 -14.70
CA GLY A 122 8.25 -6.52 -15.56
C GLY A 122 8.57 -6.17 -17.02
#